data_AF-A0A7C4J6X4-F1
#
_entry.id   AF-A0A7C4J6X4-F1
#
_cell.length_a   1.000
_cell.length_b   1.000
_cell.length_c   1.000
_cell.angle_alpha   90.00
_cell.angle_beta   90.00
_cell.angle_gamma   90.00
#
_symmetry.space_group_name_H-M   'P 1'
#
loop_
_entity.id
_entity.type
_entity.pdbx_description
1 polymer ?
#
loop_
_entity_poly.entity_id
_entity_poly.type
_entity_poly.pdbx_seq_one_letter_code
_entity_poly.pdbx_strand_id
1 'polypeptide(L)'
;MLRLTSRWLALALVVAFTLAACGGSAPSSTEPKTITLALNEFQFQPADITVNVGQPVKLVLKNTGTVLHDFVSTDAMVTVIEEHGAEHEMGGMHTTMHAAVDAGQQSTLEFKATQAGTYTFYCTIAGHKEAGMTGTLIVK
;
A
#
# COMPACT_ATOMS: atom_id res chain seq x y z
N MET A 1 -29.01 -46.19 48.62
CA MET A 1 -28.15 -46.40 49.82
C MET A 1 -27.70 -45.05 50.35
N LEU A 2 -27.31 -44.98 51.62
CA LEU A 2 -27.25 -43.76 52.42
C LEU A 2 -25.95 -42.93 52.22
N ARG A 3 -25.99 -41.64 52.61
CA ARG A 3 -24.91 -40.64 52.47
C ARG A 3 -23.89 -40.68 53.63
N LEU A 4 -22.89 -39.77 53.57
CA LEU A 4 -21.85 -39.43 54.58
C LEU A 4 -20.72 -40.50 54.67
N THR A 5 -19.44 -40.25 54.99
CA THR A 5 -18.54 -39.06 55.12
C THR A 5 -17.08 -39.58 54.96
N SER A 6 -15.98 -38.82 54.90
CA SER A 6 -15.72 -37.41 55.27
C SER A 6 -14.63 -36.73 54.42
N ARG A 7 -14.20 -35.55 54.86
CA ARG A 7 -13.19 -34.62 54.34
C ARG A 7 -11.77 -35.00 54.80
N TRP A 8 -10.77 -34.86 53.93
CA TRP A 8 -9.39 -34.57 54.36
C TRP A 8 -8.92 -33.27 53.70
N LEU A 9 -8.37 -32.37 54.52
CA LEU A 9 -7.73 -31.14 54.08
C LEU A 9 -6.40 -31.48 53.41
N ALA A 10 -6.15 -30.94 52.21
CA ALA A 10 -4.81 -30.79 51.65
C ALA A 10 -4.56 -29.31 51.39
N LEU A 11 -3.43 -28.83 51.89
CA LEU A 11 -3.09 -27.41 52.03
C LEU A 11 -2.72 -26.78 50.68
N ALA A 12 -2.96 -25.47 50.54
CA ALA A 12 -2.70 -24.74 49.31
C ALA A 12 -1.19 -24.53 49.02
N LEU A 13 -0.86 -24.44 47.73
CA LEU A 13 0.18 -23.51 47.28
C LEU A 13 -0.22 -22.89 45.93
N VAL A 14 -0.78 -21.68 45.98
CA VAL A 14 -1.03 -20.86 44.80
C VAL A 14 0.30 -20.22 44.39
N VAL A 15 0.97 -20.77 43.38
CA VAL A 15 2.11 -20.11 42.76
C VAL A 15 1.59 -19.20 41.65
N ALA A 16 1.31 -17.94 42.02
CA ALA A 16 0.94 -16.90 41.07
C ALA A 16 2.18 -16.46 40.26
N PHE A 17 2.38 -17.08 39.09
CA PHE A 17 3.38 -16.61 38.12
C PHE A 17 2.84 -15.36 37.40
N THR A 18 3.06 -14.19 38.01
CA THR A 18 2.82 -12.90 37.35
C THR A 18 3.91 -12.62 36.33
N LEU A 19 3.76 -13.14 35.10
CA LEU A 19 4.57 -12.67 33.98
C LEU A 19 4.16 -11.24 33.63
N ALA A 20 4.91 -10.29 34.16
CA ALA A 20 4.86 -8.89 33.75
C ALA A 20 5.45 -8.73 32.33
N ALA A 21 4.69 -9.13 31.31
CA ALA A 21 5.01 -8.87 29.91
C ALA A 21 4.68 -7.40 29.52
N CYS A 22 5.27 -6.45 30.25
CA CYS A 22 5.21 -5.04 29.90
C CYS A 22 6.44 -4.68 29.06
N GLY A 23 6.24 -4.45 27.77
CA GLY A 23 7.34 -4.24 26.82
C GLY A 23 6.91 -4.39 25.36
N GLY A 24 5.66 -4.02 25.05
CA GLY A 24 5.09 -4.09 23.71
C GLY A 24 5.65 -3.02 22.78
N SER A 25 6.94 -3.07 22.48
CA SER A 25 7.46 -2.52 21.22
C SER A 25 6.97 -3.44 20.10
N ALA A 26 5.74 -3.23 19.63
CA ALA A 26 5.27 -3.86 18.42
C ALA A 26 6.28 -3.55 17.31
N PRO A 27 6.81 -4.55 16.58
CA PRO A 27 7.70 -4.26 15.48
C PRO A 27 6.94 -3.38 14.49
N SER A 28 7.51 -2.21 14.17
CA SER A 28 6.98 -1.36 13.11
C SER A 28 6.94 -2.21 11.84
N SER A 29 5.73 -2.40 11.29
CA SER A 29 5.48 -3.33 10.19
C SER A 29 6.52 -3.20 9.09
N THR A 30 7.37 -4.23 8.94
CA THR A 30 8.30 -4.35 7.81
C THR A 30 7.56 -4.58 6.50
N GLU A 31 6.33 -5.10 6.56
CA GLU A 31 5.50 -5.36 5.39
C GLU A 31 4.97 -4.05 4.77
N PRO A 32 5.10 -3.86 3.44
CA PRO A 32 4.59 -2.67 2.74
C PRO A 32 3.07 -2.51 2.86
N LYS A 33 2.62 -1.26 2.98
CA LYS A 33 1.20 -0.93 2.83
C LYS A 33 0.78 -1.21 1.38
N THR A 34 -0.01 -2.25 1.17
CA THR A 34 -0.59 -2.52 -0.15
C THR A 34 -1.75 -1.56 -0.44
N ILE A 35 -1.74 -0.96 -1.63
CA ILE A 35 -2.79 -0.07 -2.13
C ILE A 35 -3.17 -0.56 -3.53
N THR A 36 -4.44 -0.84 -3.79
CA THR A 36 -4.91 -1.12 -5.15
C THR A 36 -5.47 0.14 -5.77
N LEU A 37 -4.97 0.48 -6.95
CA LEU A 37 -5.43 1.56 -7.81
C LEU A 37 -6.08 0.92 -9.04
N ALA A 38 -7.38 1.16 -9.27
CA ALA A 38 -8.03 0.77 -10.51
C ALA A 38 -7.84 1.88 -11.56
N LEU A 39 -7.51 1.47 -12.78
CA LEU A 39 -7.37 2.34 -13.95
C LEU A 39 -8.49 1.97 -14.92
N ASN A 40 -9.13 2.97 -15.50
CA ASN A 40 -10.00 2.83 -16.66
C ASN A 40 -9.76 4.01 -17.62
N GLU A 41 -10.53 4.06 -18.70
CA GLU A 41 -10.31 4.93 -19.87
C GLU A 41 -9.83 6.34 -19.52
N PHE A 42 -10.45 7.00 -18.53
CA PHE A 42 -10.13 8.39 -18.16
C PHE A 42 -10.02 8.63 -16.65
N GLN A 43 -9.88 7.59 -15.82
CA GLN A 43 -9.95 7.74 -14.37
C GLN A 43 -8.99 6.81 -13.61
N PHE A 44 -8.54 7.31 -12.46
CA PHE A 44 -7.95 6.52 -11.39
C PHE A 44 -8.96 6.36 -10.25
N GLN A 45 -9.05 5.17 -9.65
CA GLN A 45 -9.90 4.93 -8.49
C GLN A 45 -9.14 4.16 -7.39
N PRO A 46 -8.92 4.76 -6.20
CA PRO A 46 -9.27 6.13 -5.82
C PRO A 46 -8.47 7.18 -6.61
N ALA A 47 -9.03 8.38 -6.76
CA ALA A 47 -8.29 9.52 -7.34
C ALA A 47 -7.18 10.02 -6.40
N ASP A 48 -7.38 9.90 -5.08
CA ASP A 48 -6.41 10.30 -4.06
C ASP A 48 -5.85 9.08 -3.31
N ILE A 49 -4.54 9.05 -3.15
CA ILE A 49 -3.80 8.02 -2.41
C ILE A 49 -3.10 8.69 -1.24
N THR A 50 -3.42 8.29 0.00
CA THR A 50 -2.74 8.80 1.21
C THR A 50 -1.74 7.79 1.78
N VAL A 51 -0.51 8.23 2.00
CA VAL A 51 0.60 7.48 2.62
C VAL A 51 1.33 8.36 3.64
N ASN A 52 2.16 7.77 4.49
CA ASN A 52 2.99 8.52 5.44
C ASN A 52 4.45 8.59 4.94
N VAL A 53 5.19 9.64 5.32
CA VAL A 53 6.64 9.71 5.12
C VAL A 53 7.31 8.48 5.74
N GLY A 54 8.19 7.85 4.98
CA GLY A 54 8.96 6.69 5.40
C GLY A 54 8.20 5.35 5.37
N GLN A 55 6.90 5.34 5.06
CA GLN A 55 6.13 4.10 4.89
C GLN A 55 6.52 3.39 3.59
N PRO A 56 6.90 2.09 3.61
CA PRO A 56 6.99 1.27 2.41
C PRO A 56 5.57 1.02 1.86
N VAL A 57 5.40 1.15 0.55
CA VAL A 57 4.11 1.06 -0.14
C VAL A 57 4.25 0.11 -1.32
N LYS A 58 3.30 -0.81 -1.48
CA LYS A 58 3.12 -1.64 -2.68
C LYS A 58 1.85 -1.16 -3.41
N LEU A 59 2.03 -0.35 -4.45
CA LEU A 59 0.95 0.12 -5.29
C LEU A 59 0.68 -0.93 -6.39
N VAL A 60 -0.50 -1.53 -6.35
CA VAL A 60 -0.99 -2.49 -7.36
C VAL A 60 -1.91 -1.73 -8.31
N LEU A 61 -1.45 -1.53 -9.54
CA LEU A 61 -2.20 -0.90 -10.61
C LEU A 61 -2.99 -1.97 -11.35
N LYS A 62 -4.31 -1.83 -11.46
CA LYS A 62 -5.18 -2.79 -12.15
C LYS A 62 -5.94 -2.10 -13.26
N ASN A 63 -5.66 -2.49 -14.50
CA ASN A 63 -6.35 -1.95 -15.65
C ASN A 63 -7.67 -2.69 -15.86
N THR A 64 -8.78 -1.97 -15.64
CA THR A 64 -10.15 -2.41 -15.85
C THR A 64 -10.75 -1.88 -17.16
N GLY A 65 -10.01 -1.03 -17.87
CA GLY A 65 -10.34 -0.49 -19.17
C GLY A 65 -9.94 -1.40 -20.33
N THR A 66 -10.14 -0.88 -21.54
CA THR A 66 -10.01 -1.57 -22.82
C THR A 66 -8.74 -1.22 -23.60
N VAL A 67 -7.95 -0.25 -23.11
CA VAL A 67 -6.69 0.22 -23.69
C VAL A 67 -5.59 0.21 -22.63
N LEU A 68 -4.32 0.31 -23.05
CA LEU A 68 -3.20 0.49 -22.12
C LEU A 68 -3.37 1.79 -21.32
N HIS A 69 -3.00 1.76 -20.05
CA HIS A 69 -2.91 2.93 -19.18
C HIS A 69 -1.62 2.92 -18.39
N ASP A 70 -1.15 4.10 -18.03
CA ASP A 70 0.04 4.27 -17.20
C ASP A 70 -0.22 5.18 -16.00
N PHE A 71 0.73 5.15 -15.08
CA PHE A 71 0.83 6.01 -13.93
C PHE A 71 2.18 6.70 -13.97
N VAL A 72 2.17 8.02 -14.14
CA VAL A 72 3.38 8.86 -14.11
C VAL A 72 3.26 9.90 -13.02
N SER A 73 4.34 10.07 -12.25
CA SER A 73 4.61 11.29 -11.49
C SER A 73 6.04 11.77 -11.76
N THR A 74 6.21 13.07 -11.92
CA THR A 74 7.49 13.73 -12.26
C THR A 74 8.07 14.55 -11.10
N ASP A 75 7.32 14.70 -10.01
CA ASP A 75 7.62 15.57 -8.87
C ASP A 75 7.50 14.85 -7.51
N ALA A 76 7.02 13.60 -7.47
CA ALA A 76 6.86 12.85 -6.24
C ALA A 76 8.20 12.57 -5.53
N MET A 77 8.32 13.04 -4.29
CA MET A 77 9.50 12.78 -3.45
C MET A 77 9.45 11.36 -2.88
N VAL A 78 9.98 10.40 -3.64
CA VAL A 78 10.01 8.98 -3.29
C VAL A 78 11.40 8.36 -3.52
N THR A 79 11.66 7.24 -2.87
CA THR A 79 12.60 6.24 -3.34
C THR A 79 11.80 5.09 -3.95
N VAL A 80 11.92 4.87 -5.25
CA VAL A 80 11.41 3.66 -5.90
C VAL A 80 12.30 2.49 -5.47
N ILE A 81 11.66 1.39 -5.07
CA ILE A 81 12.30 0.17 -4.59
C ILE A 81 12.28 -0.87 -5.71
N GLU A 82 11.12 -1.04 -6.36
CA GLU A 82 10.87 -2.04 -7.38
C GLU A 82 9.76 -1.57 -8.32
N GLU A 83 9.90 -1.86 -9.62
CA GLU A 83 8.90 -1.56 -10.66
C GLU A 83 8.71 -2.81 -11.51
N HIS A 84 7.44 -3.20 -11.72
CA HIS A 84 7.04 -4.28 -12.60
C HIS A 84 5.81 -3.85 -13.40
N GLY A 85 5.98 -3.54 -14.67
CA GLY A 85 4.91 -3.10 -15.57
C GLY A 85 5.10 -3.57 -17.01
N ALA A 86 4.16 -3.21 -17.87
CA ALA A 86 4.38 -3.24 -19.31
C ALA A 86 5.35 -2.12 -19.73
N GLU A 87 5.95 -2.25 -20.91
CA GLU A 87 6.77 -1.21 -21.52
C GLU A 87 5.95 -0.43 -22.57
N HIS A 88 6.12 0.89 -22.64
CA HIS A 88 5.69 1.69 -23.80
C HIS A 88 6.60 2.90 -24.03
N GLU A 89 6.45 3.51 -25.20
CA GLU A 89 7.29 4.62 -25.67
C GLU A 89 7.04 5.92 -24.90
N MET A 90 7.91 6.22 -23.94
CA MET A 90 7.86 7.46 -23.14
C MET A 90 8.50 8.68 -23.82
N GLY A 91 9.02 8.55 -25.04
CA GLY A 91 9.60 9.66 -25.81
C GLY A 91 10.78 10.38 -25.12
N GLY A 92 11.48 9.71 -24.19
CA GLY A 92 12.53 10.31 -23.38
C GLY A 92 12.04 11.18 -22.21
N MET A 93 10.76 11.10 -21.81
CA MET A 93 10.24 11.77 -20.62
C MET A 93 10.96 11.28 -19.37
N HIS A 94 11.54 12.19 -18.59
CA HIS A 94 12.10 11.89 -17.29
C HIS A 94 10.99 11.88 -16.22
N THR A 95 10.75 10.72 -15.63
CA THR A 95 9.71 10.48 -14.61
C THR A 95 10.34 10.03 -13.29
N THR A 96 9.74 10.39 -12.15
CA THR A 96 10.17 9.90 -10.82
C THR A 96 9.49 8.58 -10.45
N MET A 97 8.27 8.38 -10.94
CA MET A 97 7.57 7.10 -10.96
C MET A 97 6.95 6.90 -12.33
N HIS A 98 7.05 5.69 -12.86
CA HIS A 98 6.36 5.23 -14.07
C HIS A 98 5.85 3.81 -13.82
N ALA A 99 4.72 3.43 -14.40
CA ALA A 99 4.35 2.03 -14.62
C ALA A 99 3.21 1.97 -15.63
N ALA A 100 3.34 1.11 -16.62
CA ALA A 100 2.29 0.87 -17.62
C ALA A 100 1.57 -0.46 -17.37
N VAL A 101 0.30 -0.52 -17.75
CA VAL A 101 -0.60 -1.65 -17.54
C VAL A 101 -1.42 -1.89 -18.79
N ASP A 102 -1.20 -3.04 -19.45
CA ASP A 102 -2.04 -3.51 -20.55
C ASP A 102 -3.51 -3.70 -20.14
N ALA A 103 -4.42 -3.66 -21.12
CA ALA A 103 -5.85 -3.87 -20.88
C ALA A 103 -6.14 -5.20 -20.17
N GLY A 104 -6.90 -5.15 -19.07
CA GLY A 104 -7.21 -6.31 -18.23
C GLY A 104 -6.04 -6.87 -17.40
N GLN A 105 -4.85 -6.26 -17.44
CA GLN A 105 -3.67 -6.71 -16.68
C GLN A 105 -3.48 -5.92 -15.37
N GLN A 106 -2.41 -6.27 -14.65
CA GLN A 106 -1.98 -5.56 -13.45
C GLN A 106 -0.46 -5.40 -13.41
N SER A 107 -0.01 -4.35 -12.72
CA SER A 107 1.39 -3.98 -12.56
C SER A 107 1.64 -3.52 -11.12
N THR A 108 2.89 -3.47 -10.69
CA THR A 108 3.23 -3.08 -9.31
C THR A 108 4.38 -2.09 -9.24
N LEU A 109 4.19 -1.06 -8.43
CA LEU A 109 5.22 -0.11 -8.01
C LEU A 109 5.43 -0.26 -6.50
N GLU A 110 6.65 -0.56 -6.09
CA GLU A 110 7.06 -0.50 -4.68
C GLU A 110 7.91 0.74 -4.44
N PHE A 111 7.52 1.56 -3.47
CA PHE A 111 8.20 2.82 -3.17
C PHE A 111 8.11 3.19 -1.70
N LYS A 112 8.92 4.17 -1.31
CA LYS A 112 8.89 4.79 0.01
C LYS A 112 8.91 6.30 -0.15
N ALA A 113 7.87 6.98 0.32
CA ALA A 113 7.81 8.43 0.27
C ALA A 113 8.83 9.06 1.24
N THR A 114 9.57 10.08 0.79
CA THR A 114 10.68 10.68 1.54
C THR A 114 10.39 12.08 2.08
N GLN A 115 9.38 12.77 1.55
CA GLN A 115 8.97 14.10 1.99
C GLN A 115 7.45 14.24 1.97
N ALA A 116 6.90 14.93 2.97
CA ALA A 116 5.48 15.24 3.06
C ALA A 116 5.08 16.29 2.00
N GLY A 117 3.88 16.16 1.43
CA GLY A 117 3.42 17.00 0.33
C GLY A 117 2.24 16.40 -0.41
N THR A 118 1.82 17.05 -1.49
CA THR A 118 0.80 16.55 -2.40
C THR A 118 1.39 16.58 -3.81
N TYR A 119 1.56 15.40 -4.41
CA TYR A 119 2.20 15.22 -5.71
C TYR A 119 1.16 14.75 -6.71
N THR A 120 1.24 15.22 -7.96
CA THR A 120 0.28 14.80 -8.99
C THR A 120 0.77 13.55 -9.69
N PHE A 121 -0.15 12.63 -9.97
CA PHE A 121 0.06 11.57 -10.95
C PHE A 121 -0.98 11.63 -12.07
N TYR A 122 -0.62 11.16 -13.26
CA TYR A 122 -1.47 11.17 -14.43
C TYR A 122 -1.12 10.05 -15.43
N CYS A 123 -2.02 9.79 -16.37
CA CYS A 123 -1.82 8.91 -17.51
C CYS A 123 -1.26 9.73 -18.70
N THR A 124 -0.19 9.26 -19.34
CA THR A 124 0.46 9.95 -20.47
C THR A 124 -0.14 9.60 -21.84
N ILE A 125 -1.01 8.59 -21.91
CA ILE A 125 -1.70 8.22 -23.15
C ILE A 125 -2.50 9.41 -23.70
N ALA A 126 -2.35 9.66 -25.01
CA ALA A 126 -2.74 10.91 -25.63
C ALA A 126 -4.22 11.25 -25.41
N GLY A 127 -4.50 12.38 -24.74
CA GLY A 127 -5.86 12.84 -24.43
C GLY A 127 -6.40 12.35 -23.08
N HIS A 128 -5.77 11.38 -22.42
CA HIS A 128 -6.30 10.81 -21.17
C HIS A 128 -6.18 11.79 -20.01
N LYS A 129 -5.02 12.45 -19.87
CA LYS A 129 -4.81 13.52 -18.89
C LYS A 129 -5.80 14.67 -19.09
N GLU A 130 -5.99 15.09 -20.34
CA GLU A 130 -6.89 16.19 -20.73
C GLU A 130 -8.37 15.83 -20.48
N ALA A 131 -8.72 14.55 -20.60
CA ALA A 131 -10.03 14.01 -20.24
C ALA A 131 -10.25 13.84 -18.73
N GLY A 132 -9.23 14.07 -17.90
CA GLY A 132 -9.31 14.05 -16.44
C GLY A 132 -8.55 12.93 -15.73
N MET A 133 -7.80 12.07 -16.46
CA MET A 133 -7.06 10.95 -15.90
C MET A 133 -5.83 11.40 -15.10
N THR A 134 -6.13 11.89 -13.91
CA THR A 134 -5.22 12.52 -12.94
C THR A 134 -5.61 12.09 -11.53
N GLY A 135 -4.66 12.14 -10.61
CA GLY A 135 -4.88 11.85 -9.20
C GLY A 135 -3.78 12.44 -8.32
N THR A 136 -3.95 12.35 -6.99
CA THR A 136 -2.99 12.93 -6.04
C THR A 136 -2.39 11.89 -5.09
N LEU A 137 -1.06 11.92 -4.95
CA LEU A 137 -0.34 11.23 -3.89
C LEU A 137 -0.14 12.21 -2.73
N ILE A 138 -0.92 12.02 -1.67
CA ILE A 138 -0.87 12.80 -0.43
C ILE A 138 0.06 12.09 0.54
N VAL A 139 1.21 12.71 0.84
CA VAL A 139 2.20 12.21 1.80
C VAL A 139 2.11 13.04 3.09
N LYS A 140 1.89 12.37 4.21
CA LYS A 140 1.75 12.95 5.55
C LYS A 140 2.96 12.69 6.44
#